data_AF-A0A2V8QFH8-F1
#
_entry.id   AF-A0A2V8QFH8-F1
#
_cell.length_a   1.000
_cell.length_b   1.000
_cell.length_c   1.000
_cell.angle_alpha   90.00
_cell.angle_beta   90.00
_cell.angle_gamma   90.00
#
_symmetry.space_group_name_H-M   'P 1'
#
loop_
_entity.id
_entity.type
_entity.pdbx_description
1 polymer ?
#
loop_
_entity_poly.entity_id
_entity_poly.type
_entity_poly.pdbx_seq_one_letter_code
_entity_poly.pdbx_strand_id
1 'polypeptide(L)'
;MTKRPCIGIPMRIEIPTERFYLSRYYSEAIAAAGGAPVHISLIPNADYIDSVVDRLDGILLPGSDSDVDPLRYGQQPHHGLGNVHPIKDETDLLTIAAAERLGIPLLASTQRLAGWNVSSRHSFASSRRHQTRTGRTSRSSVS
;
A
#
# COMPACT_ATOMS: atom_id res chain seq x y z
N MET A 1 33.18 -4.46 -2.78
CA MET A 1 32.10 -5.35 -2.32
C MET A 1 30.79 -4.80 -2.84
N THR A 2 29.99 -5.58 -3.57
CA THR A 2 28.65 -5.16 -3.97
C THR A 2 27.78 -5.06 -2.72
N LYS A 3 27.16 -3.90 -2.51
CA LYS A 3 26.25 -3.66 -1.38
C LYS A 3 25.06 -4.61 -1.51
N ARG A 4 24.63 -5.24 -0.41
CA ARG A 4 23.37 -6.01 -0.40
C ARG A 4 22.19 -5.06 -0.61
N PRO A 5 21.22 -5.39 -1.47
CA PRO A 5 20.03 -4.56 -1.64
C PRO A 5 19.19 -4.53 -0.35
N CYS A 6 18.83 -3.34 0.12
CA CYS A 6 17.96 -3.12 1.28
C CYS A 6 16.50 -3.33 0.87
N ILE A 7 15.85 -4.35 1.42
CA ILE A 7 14.47 -4.70 1.11
C ILE A 7 13.57 -4.37 2.31
N GLY A 8 12.66 -3.41 2.13
CA GLY A 8 11.71 -2.99 3.15
C GLY A 8 10.55 -3.97 3.32
N ILE A 9 10.13 -4.19 4.57
CA ILE A 9 9.02 -5.07 4.93
C ILE A 9 8.15 -4.35 5.97
N PRO A 10 6.96 -3.85 5.60
CA PRO A 10 5.99 -3.36 6.58
C PRO A 10 5.66 -4.44 7.61
N MET A 11 5.81 -4.10 8.89
CA MET A 11 5.50 -5.02 10.00
C MET A 11 4.00 -5.27 10.11
N ARG A 12 3.58 -6.15 11.01
CA ARG A 12 2.18 -6.37 11.41
C ARG A 12 1.97 -5.83 12.82
N ILE A 13 0.71 -5.70 13.24
CA ILE A 13 0.35 -5.27 14.60
C ILE A 13 -0.41 -6.38 15.32
N GLU A 14 0.05 -6.74 16.51
CA GLU A 14 -0.68 -7.59 17.45
C GLU A 14 -1.58 -6.68 18.29
N ILE A 15 -2.86 -6.59 17.93
CA ILE A 15 -3.80 -5.64 18.55
C ILE A 15 -3.87 -5.75 20.08
N PRO A 16 -3.95 -6.95 20.70
CA PRO A 16 -4.07 -7.04 22.16
C PRO A 16 -2.87 -6.49 22.92
N THR A 17 -1.68 -6.46 22.32
CA THR A 17 -0.43 -6.05 22.98
C THR A 17 0.14 -4.76 22.42
N GLU A 18 -0.46 -4.23 21.34
CA GLU A 18 0.02 -3.09 20.56
C GLU A 18 1.47 -3.26 20.06
N ARG A 19 1.92 -4.50 19.86
CA ARG A 19 3.29 -4.78 19.40
C ARG A 19 3.36 -4.92 17.89
N PHE A 20 4.42 -4.36 17.32
CA PHE A 20 4.79 -4.72 15.96
C PHE A 20 5.48 -6.07 15.91
N TYR A 21 5.07 -6.91 14.97
CA TYR A 21 5.64 -8.25 14.78
C TYR A 21 5.74 -8.60 13.30
N LEU A 22 6.57 -9.59 12.98
CA LEU A 22 6.69 -10.15 11.65
C LEU A 22 7.18 -11.60 11.76
N SER A 23 6.65 -12.48 10.90
CA SER A 23 7.20 -13.84 10.81
C SER A 23 8.66 -13.81 10.36
N ARG A 24 9.54 -14.57 11.05
CA ARG A 24 10.97 -14.66 10.72
C ARG A 24 11.22 -15.01 9.26
N TYR A 25 10.34 -15.81 8.65
CA TYR A 25 10.53 -16.34 7.29
C TYR A 25 10.63 -15.24 6.22
N TYR A 26 10.00 -14.08 6.42
CA TYR A 26 10.15 -12.95 5.49
C TYR A 26 11.58 -12.40 5.48
N SER A 27 12.16 -12.20 6.67
CA SER A 27 13.51 -11.67 6.81
C SER A 27 14.56 -12.68 6.35
N GLU A 28 14.34 -13.95 6.70
CA GLU A 28 15.23 -15.05 6.31
C GLU A 28 15.21 -15.30 4.80
N ALA A 29 14.04 -15.23 4.15
CA ALA A 29 13.95 -15.37 2.70
C ALA A 29 14.73 -14.26 1.97
N ILE A 30 14.60 -13.00 2.42
CA ILE A 30 15.37 -11.87 1.85
C ILE A 30 16.88 -12.09 2.05
N ALA A 31 17.29 -12.49 3.26
CA ALA A 31 18.70 -12.75 3.55
C ALA A 31 19.27 -13.89 2.71
N ALA A 32 18.51 -14.98 2.54
CA ALA A 32 18.88 -16.11 1.70
C ALA A 32 18.98 -15.74 0.20
N ALA A 33 18.18 -14.77 -0.25
CA ALA A 33 18.26 -14.20 -1.59
C ALA A 33 19.40 -13.17 -1.78
N GLY A 34 20.22 -12.93 -0.76
CA GLY A 34 21.35 -11.99 -0.81
C GLY A 34 21.00 -10.54 -0.47
N GLY A 35 19.76 -10.26 -0.07
CA GLY A 35 19.32 -8.94 0.37
C GLY A 35 19.57 -8.66 1.86
N ALA A 36 19.30 -7.43 2.26
CA ALA A 36 19.28 -6.98 3.66
C ALA A 36 17.84 -6.59 4.03
N PRO A 37 17.16 -7.33 4.94
CA PRO A 37 15.80 -7.00 5.32
C PRO A 37 15.78 -5.75 6.22
N VAL A 38 14.83 -4.86 5.97
CA VAL A 38 14.57 -3.65 6.77
C VAL A 38 13.11 -3.66 7.19
N HIS A 39 12.83 -3.63 8.49
CA HIS A 39 11.45 -3.60 8.98
C HIS A 39 10.93 -2.17 8.98
N ILE A 40 9.72 -1.98 8.44
CA ILE A 40 9.04 -0.68 8.40
C ILE A 40 7.96 -0.70 9.48
N SER A 41 8.13 0.14 10.50
CA SER A 41 7.13 0.34 11.55
C SER A 41 5.81 0.87 10.98
N LEU A 42 4.70 0.51 11.63
CA LEU A 42 3.37 0.92 11.20
C LEU A 42 3.04 2.34 11.70
N ILE A 43 3.61 3.33 11.02
CA ILE A 43 3.38 4.74 11.28
C ILE A 43 2.76 5.34 10.00
N PRO A 44 1.42 5.53 9.95
CA PRO A 44 0.72 6.00 8.75
C PRO A 44 0.92 7.52 8.55
N ASN A 45 2.16 7.92 8.32
CA ASN A 45 2.55 9.30 8.07
C ASN A 45 3.37 9.35 6.77
N ALA A 46 2.92 10.15 5.80
CA ALA A 46 3.51 10.20 4.47
C ALA A 46 5.00 10.59 4.50
N ASP A 47 5.38 11.62 5.26
CA ASP A 47 6.76 12.10 5.35
C ASP A 47 7.69 11.03 5.94
N TYR A 48 7.23 10.32 6.97
CA TYR A 48 7.94 9.19 7.54
C TYR A 48 8.14 8.08 6.50
N ILE A 49 7.06 7.65 5.83
CA ILE A 49 7.13 6.57 4.84
C ILE A 49 8.06 6.95 3.70
N ASP A 50 7.94 8.18 3.18
CA ASP A 50 8.80 8.69 2.13
C ASP A 50 10.28 8.65 2.53
N SER A 51 10.60 9.10 3.75
CA SER A 51 11.98 9.13 4.27
C SER A 51 12.60 7.74 4.41
N VAL A 52 11.77 6.73 4.69
CA VAL A 52 12.19 5.32 4.80
C VAL A 52 12.33 4.72 3.41
N VAL A 53 11.31 4.88 2.56
CA VAL A 53 11.24 4.24 1.23
C VAL A 53 12.33 4.74 0.29
N ASP A 54 12.70 6.02 0.36
CA ASP A 54 13.79 6.63 -0.41
C ASP A 54 15.17 5.96 -0.19
N ARG A 55 15.32 5.18 0.89
CA ARG A 55 16.56 4.48 1.25
C ARG A 55 16.58 3.00 0.87
N LEU A 56 15.49 2.50 0.27
CA LEU A 56 15.30 1.08 -0.03
C LEU A 56 15.57 0.79 -1.51
N ASP A 57 16.06 -0.42 -1.76
CA ASP A 57 16.28 -0.96 -3.11
C ASP A 57 15.07 -1.77 -3.60
N GLY A 58 14.09 -2.03 -2.72
CA GLY A 58 12.83 -2.69 -3.03
C GLY A 58 11.97 -2.93 -1.80
N ILE A 59 10.73 -3.36 -2.00
CA ILE A 59 9.75 -3.64 -0.93
C ILE A 59 9.14 -5.02 -1.11
N LEU A 60 9.00 -5.73 0.01
CA LEU A 60 8.21 -6.94 0.15
C LEU A 60 7.01 -6.66 1.06
N LEU A 61 5.80 -6.66 0.50
CA LEU A 61 4.57 -6.54 1.28
C LEU A 61 4.13 -7.91 1.80
N PRO A 62 4.25 -8.18 3.13
CA PRO A 62 3.81 -9.44 3.68
C PRO A 62 2.28 -9.59 3.61
N GLY A 63 1.81 -10.83 3.66
CA GLY A 63 0.39 -11.12 3.78
C GLY A 63 -0.18 -10.59 5.11
N SER A 64 -1.41 -10.09 5.06
CA SER A 64 -2.20 -9.85 6.26
C SER A 64 -3.08 -11.06 6.54
N ASP A 65 -3.32 -11.33 7.82
CA ASP A 65 -4.51 -12.06 8.28
C ASP A 65 -5.76 -11.18 8.32
N SER A 66 -5.61 -9.87 8.17
CA SER A 66 -6.71 -8.92 8.03
C SER A 66 -7.24 -8.81 6.61
N ASP A 67 -8.55 -8.68 6.51
CA ASP A 67 -9.20 -8.21 5.29
C ASP A 67 -8.94 -6.71 5.11
N VAL A 68 -8.88 -6.27 3.85
CA VAL A 68 -8.86 -4.84 3.53
C VAL A 68 -10.24 -4.27 3.81
N ASP A 69 -10.30 -3.13 4.49
CA ASP A 69 -11.57 -2.44 4.78
C ASP A 69 -12.43 -2.25 3.50
N PRO A 70 -13.66 -2.82 3.44
CA PRO A 70 -14.56 -2.67 2.31
C PRO A 70 -14.87 -1.24 1.90
N LEU A 71 -14.86 -0.33 2.86
CA LEU A 71 -15.10 1.09 2.61
C LEU A 71 -14.02 1.69 1.70
N ARG A 72 -12.79 1.17 1.74
CA ARG A 72 -11.67 1.62 0.90
C ARG A 72 -11.83 1.26 -0.57
N TYR A 73 -12.75 0.35 -0.89
CA TYR A 73 -13.14 0.02 -2.26
C TYR A 73 -14.64 0.22 -2.52
N GLY A 74 -15.28 1.10 -1.75
CA GLY A 74 -16.66 1.53 -2.01
C GLY A 74 -17.71 0.44 -1.77
N GLN A 75 -17.40 -0.58 -0.99
CA GLN A 75 -18.37 -1.60 -0.58
C GLN A 75 -18.76 -1.47 0.89
N GLN A 76 -19.99 -1.87 1.19
CA GLN A 76 -20.48 -1.98 2.56
C GLN A 76 -19.77 -3.14 3.26
N PRO A 77 -19.44 -3.01 4.56
CA PRO A 77 -19.05 -4.15 5.38
C PRO A 77 -20.09 -5.27 5.26
N HIS A 78 -19.63 -6.50 5.07
CA HIS A 78 -20.49 -7.66 4.85
C HIS A 78 -20.33 -8.68 5.98
N HIS A 79 -21.35 -9.49 6.20
CA HIS A 79 -21.30 -10.58 7.18
C HIS A 79 -20.17 -11.55 6.81
N GLY A 80 -19.20 -11.72 7.72
CA GLY A 80 -18.00 -12.55 7.49
C GLY A 80 -16.72 -11.76 7.26
N LEU A 81 -16.76 -10.42 7.27
CA LEU A 81 -15.56 -9.59 7.26
C LEU A 81 -14.66 -9.95 8.46
N GLY A 82 -13.41 -10.33 8.17
CA GLY A 82 -12.40 -10.60 9.19
C GLY A 82 -11.96 -9.33 9.91
N ASN A 83 -10.91 -9.45 10.72
CA ASN A 83 -10.34 -8.28 11.38
C ASN A 83 -9.83 -7.27 10.33
N VAL A 84 -10.09 -5.99 10.54
CA VAL A 84 -9.51 -4.89 9.76
C VAL A 84 -8.40 -4.25 10.60
N HIS A 85 -7.28 -3.87 9.97
CA HIS A 85 -6.17 -3.23 10.66
C HIS A 85 -5.85 -1.88 10.03
N PRO A 86 -6.58 -0.81 10.40
CA PRO A 86 -6.49 0.48 9.71
C PRO A 86 -5.06 1.04 9.63
N ILE A 87 -4.28 0.91 10.70
CA ILE A 87 -2.89 1.37 10.77
C ILE A 87 -1.98 0.60 9.80
N LYS A 88 -2.20 -0.70 9.64
CA LYS A 88 -1.47 -1.56 8.70
C LYS A 88 -1.85 -1.19 7.28
N ASP A 89 -3.15 -1.16 7.00
CA ASP A 89 -3.66 -0.89 5.66
C ASP A 89 -3.25 0.50 5.17
N GLU A 90 -3.28 1.52 6.04
CA GLU A 90 -2.85 2.88 5.70
C GLU A 90 -1.33 2.97 5.48
N THR A 91 -0.53 2.34 6.34
CA THR A 91 0.93 2.24 6.15
C THR A 91 1.27 1.56 4.82
N ASP A 92 0.57 0.49 4.47
CA ASP A 92 0.82 -0.23 3.22
C ASP A 92 0.43 0.59 1.99
N LEU A 93 -0.71 1.29 2.03
CA LEU A 93 -1.12 2.16 0.93
C LEU A 93 -0.11 3.30 0.70
N LEU A 94 0.35 3.94 1.78
CA LEU A 94 1.39 4.96 1.70
C LEU A 94 2.71 4.37 1.16
N THR A 95 3.08 3.18 1.62
CA THR A 95 4.29 2.47 1.16
C THR A 95 4.21 2.14 -0.33
N ILE A 96 3.06 1.66 -0.82
CA ILE A 96 2.84 1.39 -2.24
C ILE A 96 2.91 2.68 -3.06
N ALA A 97 2.23 3.74 -2.61
CA ALA A 97 2.24 5.03 -3.31
C ALA A 97 3.65 5.63 -3.38
N ALA A 98 4.43 5.53 -2.30
CA ALA A 98 5.82 5.96 -2.30
C ALA A 98 6.68 5.10 -3.24
N ALA A 99 6.48 3.78 -3.24
CA ALA A 99 7.19 2.85 -4.11
C ALA A 99 6.96 3.14 -5.60
N GLU A 100 5.70 3.35 -5.99
CA GLU A 100 5.30 3.72 -7.34
C GLU A 100 5.91 5.05 -7.76
N ARG A 101 5.86 6.05 -6.89
CA ARG A 101 6.40 7.39 -7.17
C ARG A 101 7.91 7.40 -7.34
N LEU A 102 8.63 6.60 -6.56
CA LEU A 102 10.10 6.48 -6.60
C LEU A 102 10.59 5.43 -7.62
N GLY A 103 9.68 4.66 -8.22
CA GLY A 103 10.01 3.63 -9.20
C GLY A 103 10.78 2.45 -8.62
N ILE A 104 10.65 2.19 -7.32
CA ILE A 104 11.34 1.06 -6.68
C ILE A 104 10.53 -0.25 -6.84
N PRO A 105 11.20 -1.41 -7.02
CA PRO A 105 10.51 -2.68 -7.17
C PRO A 105 9.68 -3.05 -5.93
N LEU A 106 8.45 -3.50 -6.16
CA LEU A 106 7.53 -3.95 -5.11
C LEU A 106 7.02 -5.36 -5.42
N LEU A 107 7.12 -6.25 -4.43
CA LEU A 107 6.54 -7.60 -4.46
C LEU A 107 5.48 -7.72 -3.37
N ALA A 108 4.28 -8.16 -3.74
CA ALA A 108 3.15 -8.30 -2.83
C ALA A 108 2.61 -9.74 -2.83
N SER A 109 2.21 -10.22 -1.66
CA SER A 109 1.41 -11.44 -1.56
C SER A 109 0.04 -11.27 -2.25
N THR A 110 -0.51 -12.36 -2.78
CA THR A 110 -1.66 -12.36 -3.72
C THR A 110 -2.92 -11.66 -3.17
N GLN A 111 -3.22 -11.77 -1.88
CA GLN A 111 -4.34 -11.05 -1.23
C GLN A 111 -4.14 -9.53 -1.22
N ARG A 112 -2.89 -9.05 -1.08
CA ARG A 112 -2.57 -7.61 -1.10
C ARG A 112 -2.68 -7.02 -2.50
N LEU A 113 -2.24 -7.76 -3.51
CA LEU A 113 -2.36 -7.34 -4.92
C LEU A 113 -3.83 -7.24 -5.35
N ALA A 114 -4.69 -8.15 -4.87
CA ALA A 114 -6.13 -8.08 -5.10
C ALA A 114 -6.76 -6.82 -4.48
N GLY A 115 -6.47 -6.52 -3.21
CA GLY A 115 -6.95 -5.31 -2.54
C GLY A 115 -6.50 -4.01 -3.23
N TRP A 116 -5.23 -3.93 -3.62
CA TRP A 116 -4.69 -2.77 -4.36
C TRP A 116 -5.36 -2.58 -5.72
N ASN A 117 -5.51 -3.65 -6.53
CA ASN A 117 -6.16 -3.57 -7.84
C ASN A 117 -7.59 -3.05 -7.76
N VAL A 118 -8.27 -3.27 -6.63
CA VAL A 118 -9.62 -2.73 -6.41
C VAL A 118 -9.56 -1.26 -5.96
N SER A 119 -8.67 -0.87 -5.05
CA SER A 119 -8.55 0.52 -4.61
C SER A 119 -8.06 1.47 -5.71
N SER A 120 -7.07 1.06 -6.50
CA SER A 120 -6.53 1.87 -7.61
C SER A 120 -7.53 2.02 -8.77
N ARG A 121 -8.42 1.03 -9.00
CA ARG A 121 -9.54 1.16 -9.95
C ARG A 121 -10.60 2.17 -9.51
N HIS A 122 -10.91 2.24 -8.21
CA HIS A 122 -11.88 3.22 -7.69
C HIS A 122 -11.30 4.64 -7.70
N SER A 123 -10.02 4.81 -7.37
CA SER A 123 -9.32 6.10 -7.45
C SER A 123 -9.22 6.61 -8.91
N PHE A 124 -9.07 5.71 -9.88
CA PHE A 124 -9.14 6.06 -11.31
C PHE A 124 -10.56 6.44 -11.76
N ALA A 125 -11.59 5.80 -11.19
CA ALA A 125 -12.99 6.06 -11.53
C ALA A 125 -13.52 7.39 -10.92
N SER A 126 -13.05 7.78 -9.74
CA SER A 126 -13.38 9.08 -9.12
C SER A 126 -12.66 10.25 -9.80
N SER A 127 -11.43 10.04 -10.29
CA SER A 127 -10.67 11.01 -11.11
C SER A 127 -11.38 11.38 -12.43
N ARG A 128 -12.01 10.42 -13.13
CA ARG A 128 -12.74 10.70 -14.39
C ARG A 128 -14.02 11.54 -14.23
N ARG A 129 -14.63 11.58 -13.04
CA ARG A 129 -15.85 12.37 -12.80
C ARG A 129 -15.59 13.87 -12.64
N HIS A 130 -14.36 14.28 -12.31
CA HIS A 130 -14.03 15.71 -12.20
C HIS A 130 -13.58 16.36 -13.51
N GLN A 131 -13.18 15.58 -14.52
CA GLN A 131 -12.68 16.14 -15.78
C GLN A 131 -13.73 16.25 -16.90
N THR A 132 -14.98 15.84 -16.66
CA THR A 132 -16.05 15.84 -17.68
C THR A 132 -17.13 16.92 -17.49
N ARG A 133 -16.98 17.84 -16.52
CA ARG A 133 -18.00 18.87 -16.22
C ARG A 133 -17.53 20.33 -16.33
N THR A 134 -16.56 20.61 -17.20
CA THR A 134 -16.19 21.98 -17.60
C THR A 134 -15.92 22.02 -19.10
N GLY A 135 -16.97 22.04 -19.91
CA GLY A 135 -16.78 22.10 -21.37
C GLY A 135 -18.05 22.03 -22.19
N ARG A 136 -19.16 22.64 -21.77
CA ARG A 136 -20.28 22.89 -22.69
C ARG A 136 -21.22 24.00 -22.19
N THR A 137 -20.86 25.25 -22.45
CA THR A 137 -21.82 26.36 -22.48
C THR A 137 -21.48 27.33 -23.61
N SER A 138 -22.56 27.80 -24.25
CA SER A 138 -22.69 28.85 -25.27
C SER A 138 -22.20 28.57 -26.70
N ARG A 139 -23.14 28.13 -27.55
CA ARG A 139 -23.36 28.75 -28.86
C ARG A 139 -24.85 29.06 -29.01
N SER A 140 -25.17 30.35 -28.96
CA SER A 140 -26.46 30.92 -29.36
C SER A 140 -26.17 32.07 -30.34
N SER A 141 -26.61 31.86 -31.59
CA SER A 141 -27.21 32.82 -32.54
C SER A 141 -26.63 34.23 -32.71
N VAL A 142 -26.15 34.54 -33.93
CA VAL A 142 -26.36 35.72 -34.81
C VAL A 142 -25.68 35.32 -36.15
N SER A 143 -26.20 35.39 -37.39
CA SER A 143 -27.28 36.12 -38.07
C SER A 143 -27.96 35.21 -39.09
#